data_AF-A0A7Y3G6H0-F1
#
_entry.id   AF-A0A7Y3G6H0-F1
#
_cell.length_a   1.000
_cell.length_b   1.000
_cell.length_c   1.000
_cell.angle_alpha   90.00
_cell.angle_beta   90.00
_cell.angle_gamma   90.00
#
_symmetry.space_group_name_H-M   'P 1'
#
loop_
_entity.id
_entity.type
_entity.pdbx_description
1 polymer ?
#
loop_
_entity_poly.entity_id
_entity_poly.type
_entity_poly.pdbx_seq_one_letter_code
_entity_poly.pdbx_strand_id
1 'polypeptide(L)'
;MKTQKLLIFTLSLFCIMGCEKKQSDLQVEVYETSASGNKIEKLTEFQANDESIALNILPEQEFQTITGFGGAFTESSAYLLNKLSKENRKRIIDAYFSKDGANYSLTRTHMNSCDFSVSNYS
;
A
#
# COMPACT_ATOMS: atom_id res chain seq x y z
N MET A 1 -52.28 -9.90 32.91
CA MET A 1 -51.42 -8.68 32.92
C MET A 1 -50.05 -8.88 33.57
N LYS A 2 -49.92 -9.61 34.70
CA LYS A 2 -48.60 -9.84 35.33
C LYS A 2 -47.66 -10.74 34.51
N THR A 3 -48.17 -11.79 33.89
CA THR A 3 -47.40 -12.73 33.04
C THR A 3 -46.93 -12.11 31.72
N GLN A 4 -47.74 -11.26 31.09
CA GLN A 4 -47.32 -10.50 29.89
C GLN A 4 -46.22 -9.48 30.21
N LYS A 5 -46.29 -8.79 31.36
CA LYS A 5 -45.21 -7.92 31.82
C LYS A 5 -43.93 -8.70 32.12
N LEU A 6 -44.04 -9.91 32.69
CA LEU A 6 -42.89 -10.78 32.96
C LEU A 6 -42.25 -11.34 31.67
N LEU A 7 -43.06 -11.65 30.66
CA LEU A 7 -42.60 -12.10 29.34
C LEU A 7 -41.91 -10.98 28.55
N ILE A 8 -42.45 -9.75 28.61
CA ILE A 8 -41.84 -8.57 27.98
C ILE A 8 -40.52 -8.18 28.68
N PHE A 9 -40.46 -8.33 30.02
CA PHE A 9 -39.25 -8.04 30.78
C PHE A 9 -38.14 -9.08 30.53
N THR A 10 -38.49 -10.36 30.35
CA THR A 10 -37.52 -11.41 29.99
C THR A 10 -37.04 -11.30 28.54
N LEU A 11 -37.91 -10.88 27.61
CA LEU A 11 -37.53 -10.62 26.22
C LEU A 11 -36.61 -9.38 26.09
N SER A 12 -36.85 -8.35 26.90
CA SER A 12 -36.01 -7.15 27.00
C SER A 12 -34.60 -7.43 27.55
N LEU A 13 -34.44 -8.43 28.43
CA LEU A 13 -33.16 -8.76 29.04
C LEU A 13 -32.25 -9.57 28.10
N PHE A 14 -32.84 -10.30 27.13
CA PHE A 14 -32.10 -11.10 26.15
C PHE A 14 -31.44 -10.26 25.04
N CYS A 15 -31.93 -9.03 24.78
CA CYS A 15 -31.39 -8.16 23.73
C CYS A 15 -30.11 -7.42 24.13
N ILE A 16 -29.69 -7.43 25.40
CA ILE A 16 -28.56 -6.62 25.89
C ILE A 16 -27.21 -7.37 25.85
N MET A 17 -27.22 -8.69 25.59
CA MET A 17 -26.01 -9.53 25.56
C MET A 17 -25.37 -9.70 24.17
N GLY A 18 -25.85 -8.99 23.14
CA GLY A 18 -25.50 -9.24 21.74
C GLY A 18 -24.35 -8.43 21.14
N CYS A 19 -23.60 -7.64 21.91
CA CYS A 19 -22.55 -6.77 21.36
C CYS A 19 -21.19 -7.03 21.99
N GLU A 20 -20.62 -8.20 21.75
CA GLU A 20 -19.16 -8.35 21.83
C GLU A 20 -18.56 -7.75 20.55
N LYS A 21 -18.02 -6.53 20.64
CA LYS A 21 -17.14 -6.01 19.60
C LYS A 21 -15.88 -6.88 19.61
N LYS A 22 -15.84 -7.84 18.69
CA LYS A 22 -14.67 -8.68 18.45
C LYS A 22 -13.55 -7.77 17.94
N GLN A 23 -12.69 -7.33 18.85
CA GLN A 23 -11.48 -6.57 18.50
C GLN A 23 -10.53 -7.56 17.85
N SER A 24 -10.50 -7.55 16.51
CA SER A 24 -9.53 -8.32 15.74
C SER A 24 -8.16 -7.70 15.92
N ASP A 25 -7.17 -8.50 16.32
CA ASP A 25 -5.78 -8.07 16.30
C ASP A 25 -5.42 -7.59 14.89
N LEU A 26 -4.85 -6.40 14.81
CA LEU A 26 -4.33 -5.84 13.56
C LEU A 26 -3.13 -6.67 13.12
N GLN A 27 -3.29 -7.40 12.01
CA GLN A 27 -2.16 -8.04 11.35
C GLN A 27 -1.42 -6.99 10.53
N VAL A 28 -0.18 -6.69 10.90
CA VAL A 28 0.65 -5.66 10.27
C VAL A 28 1.95 -6.28 9.79
N GLU A 29 2.36 -5.92 8.58
CA GLU A 29 3.72 -6.14 8.10
C GLU A 29 4.45 -4.79 8.05
N VAL A 30 5.68 -4.75 8.55
CA VAL A 30 6.49 -3.52 8.55
C VAL A 30 7.69 -3.72 7.64
N TYR A 31 7.90 -2.77 6.73
CA TYR A 31 9.06 -2.71 5.85
C TYR A 31 9.81 -1.41 6.09
N GLU A 32 11.13 -1.48 6.18
CA GLU A 32 11.99 -0.32 6.42
C GLU A 32 12.94 -0.07 5.24
N THR A 33 13.09 1.20 4.88
CA THR A 33 14.21 1.68 4.08
C THR A 33 14.89 2.82 4.84
N SER A 34 16.20 2.74 5.06
CA SER A 34 16.92 3.68 5.90
C SER A 34 18.20 4.18 5.24
N ALA A 35 18.63 5.39 5.59
CA ALA A 35 19.91 5.93 5.15
C ALA A 35 21.11 5.10 5.68
N SER A 36 20.92 4.41 6.81
CA SER A 36 21.92 3.50 7.39
C SER A 36 22.05 2.17 6.63
N GLY A 37 21.12 1.84 5.73
CA GLY A 37 21.32 0.79 4.74
C GLY A 37 20.19 -0.21 4.57
N ASN A 38 19.10 -0.14 5.34
CA ASN A 38 17.97 -1.06 5.17
C ASN A 38 17.29 -0.75 3.83
N LYS A 39 16.92 -1.80 3.09
CA LYS A 39 16.39 -1.72 1.71
C LYS A 39 15.13 -2.56 1.59
N ILE A 40 13.98 -1.93 1.86
CA ILE A 40 12.67 -2.62 1.91
C ILE A 40 12.78 -3.89 2.77
N GLU A 41 13.42 -3.75 3.93
CA GLU A 41 13.68 -4.86 4.83
C GLU A 41 12.47 -5.12 5.71
N LYS A 42 12.02 -6.38 5.78
CA LYS A 42 10.88 -6.76 6.62
C LYS A 42 11.32 -6.83 8.08
N LEU A 43 10.77 -5.95 8.91
CA LEU A 43 11.01 -5.95 10.35
C LEU A 43 10.01 -6.86 11.06
N THR A 44 10.51 -7.68 11.97
CA THR A 44 9.69 -8.61 12.78
C THR A 44 9.84 -8.37 14.28
N GLU A 45 10.90 -7.68 14.68
CA GLU A 45 11.21 -7.36 16.07
C GLU A 45 11.13 -5.85 16.27
N PHE A 46 10.47 -5.44 17.35
CA PHE A 46 10.30 -4.04 17.71
C PHE A 46 10.73 -3.85 19.15
N GLN A 47 11.51 -2.80 19.42
CA GLN A 47 11.81 -2.40 20.79
C GLN A 47 10.61 -1.67 21.37
N ALA A 48 10.12 -2.18 22.50
CA ALA A 48 9.11 -1.47 23.27
C ALA A 48 9.77 -0.25 23.91
N ASN A 49 9.33 0.95 23.52
CA ASN A 49 9.65 2.18 24.23
C ASN A 49 8.54 2.49 25.23
N ASP A 50 8.92 3.00 26.40
CA ASP A 50 7.97 3.41 27.44
C ASP A 50 7.09 4.60 27.01
N GLU A 51 7.52 5.33 25.97
CA GLU A 51 6.78 6.41 25.34
C GLU A 51 6.14 5.93 24.03
N SER A 52 4.80 5.84 24.01
CA SER A 52 4.03 5.47 22.83
C SER A 52 3.23 6.64 22.29
N ILE A 53 3.24 6.83 20.97
CA ILE A 53 2.34 7.75 20.27
C ILE A 53 1.17 6.96 19.68
N ALA A 54 -0.06 7.34 20.00
CA ALA A 54 -1.24 6.74 19.43
C ALA A 54 -1.58 7.36 18.06
N LEU A 55 -1.64 6.54 17.02
CA LEU A 55 -2.11 6.90 15.69
C LEU A 55 -3.45 6.23 15.42
N ASN A 56 -4.47 7.02 15.08
CA ASN A 56 -5.82 6.54 14.82
C ASN A 56 -6.15 6.68 13.32
N ILE A 57 -6.60 5.59 12.70
CA ILE A 57 -7.13 5.60 11.33
C ILE A 57 -8.64 5.77 11.42
N LEU A 58 -9.22 6.69 10.64
CA LEU A 58 -10.65 6.98 10.59
C LEU A 58 -11.21 6.59 9.20
N PRO A 59 -11.65 5.32 8.99
CA PRO A 59 -12.02 4.83 7.66
C PRO A 59 -13.17 5.59 6.98
N GLU A 60 -14.05 6.20 7.77
CA GLU A 60 -15.18 6.99 7.27
C GLU A 60 -14.79 8.40 6.79
N GLN A 61 -13.52 8.81 6.99
CA GLN A 61 -12.98 10.07 6.51
C GLN A 61 -12.12 9.85 5.27
N GLU A 62 -12.77 9.90 4.10
CA GLU A 62 -12.12 9.68 2.82
C GLU A 62 -11.56 10.97 2.19
N PHE A 63 -10.54 10.80 1.34
CA PHE A 63 -9.94 11.86 0.54
C PHE A 63 -9.89 11.44 -0.94
N GLN A 64 -8.79 11.74 -1.66
CA GLN A 64 -8.65 11.39 -3.06
C GLN A 64 -8.41 9.89 -3.30
N THR A 65 -8.91 9.39 -4.42
CA THR A 65 -8.50 8.09 -4.96
C THR A 65 -7.08 8.19 -5.53
N ILE A 66 -6.23 7.20 -5.24
CA ILE A 66 -4.88 7.11 -5.80
C ILE A 66 -4.93 6.32 -7.12
N THR A 67 -4.67 7.00 -8.23
CA THR A 67 -4.65 6.37 -9.57
C THR A 67 -3.52 5.35 -9.72
N GLY A 68 -2.32 5.67 -9.21
CA GLY A 68 -1.17 4.79 -9.29
C GLY A 68 0.16 5.52 -9.11
N PHE A 69 1.23 4.75 -9.14
CA PHE A 69 2.61 5.24 -9.04
C PHE A 69 3.45 4.63 -10.15
N GLY A 70 4.48 5.36 -10.57
CA GLY A 70 5.51 4.78 -11.41
C GLY A 70 6.47 5.81 -11.99
N GLY A 71 6.83 5.66 -13.26
CA GLY A 71 7.95 6.38 -13.86
C GLY A 71 7.70 6.87 -15.28
N ALA A 72 8.68 7.59 -15.81
CA ALA A 72 8.65 8.10 -17.19
C ALA A 72 9.33 7.13 -18.16
N PHE A 73 8.65 6.82 -19.26
CA PHE A 73 9.22 6.12 -20.41
C PHE A 73 9.78 7.14 -21.39
N THR A 74 11.02 7.54 -21.15
CA THR A 74 11.78 8.44 -22.05
C THR A 74 12.53 7.63 -23.10
N GLU A 75 12.89 8.27 -24.21
CA GLU A 75 13.68 7.59 -25.25
C GLU A 75 15.06 7.18 -24.71
N SER A 76 15.72 8.01 -23.90
CA SER A 76 16.96 7.64 -23.21
C SER A 76 16.82 6.40 -22.33
N SER A 77 15.72 6.27 -21.57
CA SER A 77 15.46 5.09 -20.75
C SER A 77 15.29 3.83 -21.60
N ALA A 78 14.52 3.92 -22.69
CA ALA A 78 14.31 2.82 -23.63
C ALA A 78 15.60 2.43 -24.37
N TYR A 79 16.39 3.42 -24.78
CA TYR A 79 17.68 3.23 -25.45
C TYR A 79 18.67 2.48 -24.56
N LEU A 80 18.84 2.90 -23.31
CA LEU A 80 19.72 2.24 -22.34
C LEU A 80 19.23 0.83 -22.02
N LEU A 81 17.93 0.67 -21.78
CA LEU A 81 17.32 -0.63 -21.51
C LEU A 81 17.50 -1.59 -22.71
N ASN A 82 17.48 -1.08 -23.93
CA ASN A 82 17.69 -1.87 -25.14
C ASN A 82 19.17 -2.29 -25.37
N LYS A 83 20.14 -1.63 -24.73
CA LYS A 83 21.54 -2.04 -24.77
C LYS A 83 21.86 -3.23 -23.85
N LEU A 84 20.96 -3.55 -22.93
CA LEU A 84 21.13 -4.69 -22.03
C LEU A 84 20.80 -6.01 -22.71
N SER A 85 21.39 -7.10 -22.20
CA SER A 85 21.00 -8.47 -22.53
C SER A 85 19.50 -8.68 -22.26
N LYS A 86 18.89 -9.64 -22.97
CA LYS A 86 17.47 -9.97 -22.78
C LYS A 86 17.15 -10.31 -21.32
N GLU A 87 18.05 -11.03 -20.65
CA GLU A 87 17.91 -11.40 -19.24
C GLU A 87 17.91 -10.18 -18.31
N ASN A 88 18.93 -9.31 -18.41
CA ASN A 88 19.02 -8.13 -17.56
C ASN A 88 17.90 -7.13 -17.82
N ARG A 89 17.48 -6.99 -19.08
CA ARG A 89 16.29 -6.21 -19.46
C ARG A 89 15.04 -6.72 -18.76
N LYS A 90 14.81 -8.03 -18.77
CA LYS A 90 13.67 -8.65 -18.10
C LYS A 90 13.72 -8.40 -16.59
N ARG A 91 14.88 -8.59 -15.96
CA ARG A 91 15.07 -8.33 -14.52
C ARG A 91 14.67 -6.91 -14.13
N ILE A 92 15.02 -5.90 -14.94
CA ILE A 92 14.64 -4.50 -14.68
C ILE A 92 13.13 -4.30 -14.85
N ILE A 93 12.54 -4.83 -15.93
CA ILE A 93 11.10 -4.72 -16.15
C ILE A 93 10.32 -5.40 -15.02
N ASP A 94 10.74 -6.60 -14.60
CA ASP A 94 10.09 -7.31 -13.48
C ASP A 94 10.26 -6.52 -12.17
N ALA A 95 11.44 -5.96 -11.91
CA ALA A 95 11.69 -5.17 -10.71
C ALA A 95 10.76 -3.95 -10.60
N TYR A 96 10.41 -3.30 -11.72
CA TYR A 96 9.49 -2.17 -11.71
C TYR A 96 8.02 -2.56 -11.81
N PHE A 97 7.65 -3.51 -12.67
CA PHE A 97 6.26 -3.74 -13.09
C PHE A 97 5.67 -5.08 -12.69
N SER A 98 6.46 -6.02 -12.16
CA SER A 98 5.88 -7.27 -11.65
C SER A 98 5.23 -7.06 -10.28
N LYS A 99 4.30 -7.95 -9.92
CA LYS A 99 3.66 -7.97 -8.59
C LYS A 99 4.65 -8.21 -7.46
N ASP A 100 5.73 -8.94 -7.74
CA ASP A 100 6.79 -9.26 -6.78
C ASP A 100 7.88 -8.17 -6.74
N GLY A 101 7.79 -7.16 -7.61
CA GLY A 101 8.66 -5.98 -7.65
C GLY A 101 8.00 -4.75 -7.04
N ALA A 102 8.36 -3.57 -7.53
CA ALA A 102 7.77 -2.30 -7.11
C ALA A 102 6.31 -2.10 -7.58
N ASN A 103 5.80 -2.98 -8.45
CA ASN A 103 4.43 -3.02 -8.94
C ASN A 103 3.91 -1.64 -9.43
N TYR A 104 4.73 -0.94 -10.23
CA TYR A 104 4.36 0.32 -10.88
C TYR A 104 3.10 0.13 -11.73
N SER A 105 2.13 1.01 -11.53
CA SER A 105 0.80 0.96 -12.14
C SER A 105 0.48 2.19 -12.99
N LEU A 106 1.34 3.21 -12.98
CA LEU A 106 1.18 4.43 -13.76
C LEU A 106 2.48 4.84 -14.44
N THR A 107 2.41 5.11 -15.74
CA THR A 107 3.59 5.47 -16.54
C THR A 107 3.32 6.72 -17.35
N ARG A 108 4.33 7.58 -17.49
CA ARG A 108 4.28 8.78 -18.32
C ARG A 108 5.15 8.59 -19.55
N THR A 109 4.63 8.85 -20.75
CA THR A 109 5.46 9.04 -21.95
C THR A 109 5.47 10.52 -22.33
N HIS A 110 6.55 10.95 -22.96
CA HIS A 110 6.59 12.25 -23.63
C HIS A 110 6.02 12.11 -25.05
N MET A 111 5.58 13.23 -25.63
CA MET A 111 5.21 13.34 -27.03
C MET A 111 6.35 14.07 -27.74
N ASN A 112 6.79 13.55 -28.88
CA ASN A 112 7.95 14.03 -29.63
C ASN A 112 9.27 13.82 -28.90
N SER A 113 10.20 14.76 -28.95
CA SER A 113 11.45 14.72 -28.21
C SER A 113 11.34 15.49 -26.88
N CYS A 114 12.20 15.11 -25.93
CA CYS A 114 12.46 15.86 -24.71
C CYS A 114 13.97 15.96 -24.46
N ASP A 115 14.38 16.61 -23.37
CA ASP A 115 15.76 16.62 -22.89
C ASP A 115 16.33 15.21 -22.59
N PHE A 116 15.45 14.20 -22.45
CA PHE A 116 15.79 12.78 -22.37
C PHE A 116 15.52 12.02 -23.69
N SER A 117 15.69 12.69 -24.82
CA SER A 117 15.76 12.08 -26.16
C SER A 117 17.20 12.00 -26.66
N VAL A 118 17.47 11.07 -27.59
CA VAL A 118 18.81 10.91 -28.18
C VAL A 118 19.07 11.94 -29.29
N SER A 119 18.02 12.64 -29.74
CA SER A 119 18.08 13.74 -30.70
C SER A 119 16.83 14.63 -30.56
N ASN A 120 16.82 15.79 -31.21
CA ASN A 120 15.66 16.69 -31.21
C ASN A 120 14.77 16.40 -32.44
N TYR A 121 13.48 16.19 -32.21
CA TYR A 121 12.45 15.96 -33.24
C TYR A 121 11.05 16.38 -32.76
N SER A 122 10.11 16.56 -33.70
CA SER A 122 8.71 16.95 -33.48
C SER A 122 7.74 16.24 -34.40
#